data_AF-A0A952L438-F1
#
_entry.id   AF-A0A952L438-F1
#
_cell.length_a   1.000
_cell.length_b   1.000
_cell.length_c   1.000
_cell.angle_alpha   90.00
_cell.angle_beta   90.00
_cell.angle_gamma   90.00
#
_symmetry.space_group_name_H-M   'P 1'
#
loop_
_entity.id
_entity.type
_entity.pdbx_description
1 polymer ?
#
loop_
_entity_poly.entity_id
_entity_poly.type
_entity_poly.pdbx_seq_one_letter_code
_entity_poly.pdbx_strand_id
1 'polypeptide(L)'
;MLTLANLLTLSRIVTVPVLVALLWWPHWPAGYAAAFVVYVLMGVTDYFDGYVARAQGAVSKLGIFLDPIADKIMVAAVILILTHNGDIAGWSV
;
A
#
# COMPACT_ATOMS: atom_id res chain seq x y z
N MET A 1 18.95 -13.27 5.98
CA MET A 1 17.69 -14.04 6.09
C MET A 1 16.56 -13.20 5.52
N LEU A 2 16.23 -13.38 4.25
CA LEU A 2 15.10 -12.73 3.59
C LEU A 2 13.87 -13.62 3.82
N THR A 3 13.06 -13.27 4.80
CA THR A 3 11.76 -13.93 5.01
C THR A 3 10.72 -13.29 4.08
N LEU A 4 9.71 -14.06 3.67
CA LEU A 4 8.61 -13.57 2.82
C LEU A 4 7.96 -12.30 3.42
N ALA A 5 7.81 -12.27 4.75
CA ALA A 5 7.31 -11.11 5.49
C ALA A 5 8.17 -9.85 5.35
N ASN A 6 9.50 -9.98 5.32
CA ASN A 6 10.40 -8.82 5.12
C ASN A 6 10.35 -8.33 3.67
N LEU A 7 10.16 -9.23 2.71
CA LEU A 7 10.02 -8.87 1.29
C LEU A 7 8.72 -8.09 1.05
N LEU A 8 7.65 -8.45 1.76
CA LEU A 8 6.34 -7.79 1.69
C LEU A 8 6.33 -6.41 2.36
N THR A 9 7.01 -6.27 3.49
CA THR A 9 7.17 -4.93 4.08
C THR A 9 8.00 -4.02 3.18
N LEU A 10 9.05 -4.57 2.56
CA LEU A 10 9.87 -3.82 1.61
C LEU A 10 9.07 -3.44 0.36
N SER A 11 8.22 -4.33 -0.16
CA SER A 11 7.37 -4.03 -1.31
C SER A 11 6.39 -2.90 -0.99
N ARG A 12 5.74 -2.88 0.18
CA ARG A 12 4.85 -1.76 0.55
C ARG A 12 5.60 -0.44 0.74
N ILE A 13 6.78 -0.47 1.35
CA ILE A 13 7.63 0.71 1.48
C ILE A 13 8.01 1.28 0.11
N VAL A 14 8.26 0.43 -0.89
CA VAL A 14 8.54 0.85 -2.27
C VAL A 14 7.27 1.29 -3.01
N THR A 15 6.13 0.68 -2.74
CA THR A 15 4.87 1.04 -3.41
C THR A 15 4.35 2.42 -2.98
N VAL A 16 4.61 2.85 -1.74
CA VAL A 16 4.23 4.20 -1.27
C VAL A 16 4.76 5.33 -2.18
N PRO A 17 6.07 5.45 -2.43
CA PRO A 17 6.59 6.50 -3.32
C PRO A 17 6.12 6.33 -4.77
N VAL A 18 5.83 5.10 -5.24
CA VAL A 18 5.23 4.86 -6.56
C VAL A 18 3.81 5.44 -6.62
N LEU A 19 2.97 5.17 -5.61
CA LEU A 19 1.62 5.74 -5.51
C LEU A 19 1.67 7.27 -5.46
N VAL A 20 2.56 7.84 -4.65
CA VAL A 20 2.74 9.30 -4.57
C VAL A 20 3.16 9.87 -5.93
N ALA A 21 4.08 9.21 -6.66
CA ALA A 21 4.50 9.67 -7.98
C ALA A 21 3.37 9.61 -9.02
N LEU A 22 2.54 8.56 -8.99
CA LEU A 22 1.39 8.41 -9.90
C LEU A 22 0.29 9.43 -9.62
N LEU A 23 0.11 9.79 -8.34
CA LEU A 23 -0.89 10.76 -7.89
C LEU A 23 -0.35 12.20 -7.83
N TRP A 24 0.91 12.45 -8.20
CA TRP A 24 1.52 13.77 -8.06
C TRP A 24 0.89 14.84 -8.95
N TRP A 25 0.44 14.44 -10.15
CA TRP A 25 -0.17 15.37 -11.10
C TRP A 25 -1.69 15.41 -10.92
N PRO A 26 -2.26 16.56 -10.51
CA PRO A 26 -3.71 16.71 -10.41
C PRO A 26 -4.35 16.56 -11.80
N HIS A 27 -5.54 15.97 -11.82
CA HIS A 27 -6.36 15.79 -13.03
C HIS A 27 -5.70 14.94 -14.12
N TRP A 28 -4.84 13.99 -13.74
CA TRP A 28 -4.24 13.01 -14.65
C TRP A 28 -4.99 11.66 -14.59
N PRO A 29 -5.97 11.39 -15.48
CA PRO A 29 -6.87 10.24 -15.32
C PRO A 29 -6.12 8.90 -15.42
N ALA A 30 -5.10 8.84 -16.28
CA ALA A 30 -4.26 7.65 -16.41
C ALA A 30 -3.41 7.40 -15.14
N GLY A 31 -2.94 8.47 -14.48
CA GLY A 31 -2.22 8.39 -13.20
C GLY A 31 -3.11 7.85 -12.09
N TYR A 32 -4.34 8.37 -11.94
CA TYR A 32 -5.31 7.87 -10.97
C TYR A 32 -5.71 6.41 -11.25
N ALA A 33 -5.95 6.05 -12.51
CA ALA A 33 -6.27 4.68 -12.89
C ALA A 33 -5.11 3.71 -12.58
N ALA A 34 -3.87 4.09 -12.90
CA ALA A 34 -2.69 3.31 -12.57
C ALA A 34 -2.50 3.18 -11.05
N ALA A 35 -2.66 4.27 -10.30
CA ALA A 35 -2.56 4.28 -8.85
C ALA A 35 -3.61 3.36 -8.21
N PHE A 36 -4.85 3.40 -8.71
CA PHE A 36 -5.92 2.49 -8.26
C PHE A 36 -5.56 1.02 -8.50
N VAL A 37 -5.08 0.68 -9.69
CA VAL A 37 -4.67 -0.69 -10.02
C VAL A 37 -3.53 -1.15 -9.11
N VAL A 38 -2.50 -0.32 -8.91
CA VAL A 38 -1.36 -0.62 -8.03
C VAL A 38 -1.84 -0.82 -6.58
N TYR A 39 -2.72 0.05 -6.09
CA TYR A 39 -3.28 -0.05 -4.74
C TYR A 39 -4.06 -1.35 -4.54
N VAL A 40 -4.92 -1.72 -5.51
CA VAL A 40 -5.67 -2.97 -5.48
C VAL A 40 -4.73 -4.18 -5.53
N LEU A 41 -3.73 -4.17 -6.41
CA LEU A 41 -2.75 -5.26 -6.51
C LEU A 41 -1.98 -5.46 -5.21
N MET A 42 -1.63 -4.39 -4.49
CA MET A 42 -1.00 -4.50 -3.18
C MET A 42 -1.93 -5.16 -2.16
N GLY A 43 -3.19 -4.74 -2.08
CA GLY A 43 -4.16 -5.36 -1.17
C GLY A 43 -4.43 -6.84 -1.49
N VAL A 44 -4.45 -7.21 -2.77
CA VAL A 44 -4.58 -8.62 -3.19
C VAL A 44 -3.34 -9.43 -2.84
N THR A 45 -2.15 -8.86 -3.01
CA THR A 45 -0.87 -9.52 -2.69
C THR A 45 -0.79 -9.83 -1.19
N ASP A 46 -1.22 -8.91 -0.33
CA ASP A 46 -1.29 -9.13 1.12
C ASP A 46 -2.18 -10.30 1.51
N TYR A 47 -3.37 -10.39 0.89
CA TYR A 47 -4.29 -11.49 1.16
C TYR A 47 -3.69 -12.84 0.78
N PHE A 48 -3.07 -12.92 -0.41
CA PHE A 48 -2.44 -14.14 -0.89
C PHE A 48 -1.21 -14.53 -0.06
N ASP A 49 -0.36 -13.59 0.31
CA ASP A 49 0.81 -13.88 1.13
C ASP A 49 0.45 -14.27 2.56
N GLY A 50 -0.58 -13.63 3.14
CA GLY A 50 -1.14 -14.05 4.42
C GLY A 50 -1.77 -15.46 4.36
N TYR A 51 -2.33 -15.85 3.21
CA TYR A 51 -2.81 -17.22 2.98
C TYR A 51 -1.64 -18.21 2.87
N VAL A 52 -0.60 -17.91 2.08
CA VAL A 52 0.59 -18.76 1.90
C VAL A 52 1.37 -18.90 3.21
N ALA A 53 1.57 -17.82 3.96
CA ALA A 53 2.27 -17.84 5.24
C ALA A 53 1.56 -18.71 6.28
N ARG A 54 0.21 -18.69 6.31
CA ARG A 54 -0.59 -19.59 7.14
C ARG A 54 -0.51 -21.04 6.68
N ALA A 55 -0.53 -21.29 5.37
CA ALA A 55 -0.44 -22.63 4.81
C ALA A 55 0.92 -23.29 5.06
N GLN A 56 2.01 -22.51 5.13
CA GLN A 56 3.36 -23.00 5.38
C GLN A 56 3.76 -23.02 6.86
N GLY A 57 2.89 -22.55 7.78
CA GLY A 57 3.22 -22.41 9.20
C GLY A 57 4.33 -21.40 9.50
N ALA A 58 4.76 -20.62 8.50
CA ALA A 58 5.88 -19.69 8.56
C ALA A 58 5.43 -18.29 9.00
N VAL A 59 4.55 -18.22 10.00
CA VAL A 59 3.99 -16.96 10.49
C VAL A 59 4.98 -16.31 11.47
N SER A 60 5.53 -15.16 11.07
CA SER A 60 6.48 -14.38 11.87
C SER A 60 5.73 -13.38 12.79
N LYS A 61 6.08 -13.33 14.08
CA LYS A 61 5.55 -12.32 15.03
C LYS A 61 5.84 -10.89 14.57
N LEU A 62 6.98 -10.67 13.92
CA LEU A 62 7.37 -9.38 13.37
C LEU A 62 6.51 -9.02 12.15
N GLY A 63 6.23 -9.99 11.27
CA GLY A 63 5.37 -9.78 10.09
C GLY A 63 3.95 -9.40 10.48
N ILE A 64 3.36 -10.09 11.46
CA ILE A 64 2.03 -9.76 12.01
C ILE A 64 2.00 -8.33 12.57
N PHE A 65 3.07 -7.86 13.19
CA PHE A 65 3.15 -6.51 13.74
C PHE A 65 3.35 -5.43 12.67
N LEU A 66 4.13 -5.72 11.63
CA LEU A 66 4.43 -4.76 10.57
C LEU A 66 3.29 -4.60 9.56
N ASP A 67 2.47 -5.64 9.35
CA ASP A 67 1.35 -5.62 8.41
C ASP A 67 0.38 -4.44 8.61
N PRO A 68 -0.17 -4.22 9.83
CA PRO A 68 -1.10 -3.12 10.08
C PRO A 68 -0.43 -1.75 10.01
N ILE A 69 0.88 -1.68 10.25
CA ILE A 69 1.64 -0.42 10.21
C ILE A 69 1.84 0.00 8.75
N ALA A 70 2.29 -0.91 7.91
CA ALA A 70 2.52 -0.63 6.50
C ALA A 70 1.21 -0.26 5.78
N ASP A 71 0.10 -0.92 6.12
CA ASP A 71 -1.22 -0.60 5.58
C ASP A 71 -1.66 0.83 5.96
N LYS A 72 -1.53 1.22 7.24
CA LYS A 72 -1.83 2.59 7.69
C LYS A 72 -0.96 3.66 7.01
N ILE A 73 0.33 3.37 6.81
CA ILE A 73 1.24 4.30 6.13
C ILE A 73 0.82 4.48 4.67
N MET A 74 0.46 3.40 3.98
CA MET A 74 0.01 3.44 2.60
C MET A 74 -1.28 4.27 2.45
N VAL A 75 -2.29 3.98 3.28
CA VAL A 75 -3.56 4.73 3.28
C VAL A 75 -3.31 6.21 3.61
N ALA A 76 -2.50 6.51 4.62
CA ALA A 76 -2.19 7.90 4.99
C ALA A 76 -1.49 8.67 3.86
N ALA A 77 -0.54 8.04 3.15
CA ALA A 77 0.16 8.66 2.03
C ALA A 77 -0.79 8.98 0.87
N VAL A 78 -1.72 8.09 0.55
CA VAL A 78 -2.74 8.31 -0.49
C VAL A 78 -3.68 9.44 -0.10
N ILE A 79 -4.17 9.47 1.15
CA ILE A 79 -5.04 10.56 1.61
C ILE A 79 -4.30 11.90 1.56
N LEU A 80 -3.03 11.95 2.00
CA LEU A 80 -2.24 13.18 2.01
C LEU A 80 -2.06 13.76 0.60
N ILE A 81 -1.71 12.93 -0.39
CA ILE A 81 -1.48 13.43 -1.76
C ILE A 81 -2.78 13.86 -2.44
N LEU A 82 -3.88 13.13 -2.22
CA LEU A 82 -5.20 13.51 -2.75
C LEU A 82 -5.73 14.79 -2.08
N THR A 83 -5.45 14.98 -0.79
CA THR A 83 -5.76 16.23 -0.08
C THR A 83 -4.88 17.38 -0.61
N HIS A 84 -3.59 17.14 -0.86
CA HIS A 84 -2.68 18.13 -1.42
C HIS A 84 -3.14 18.62 -2.80
N ASN A 85 -3.62 17.70 -3.64
CA ASN A 85 -4.15 18.02 -4.96
C ASN A 85 -5.52 18.70 -4.95
N GLY A 86 -6.19 18.73 -3.78
CA GLY A 86 -7.56 19.24 -3.65
C GLY A 86 -8.63 18.28 -4.16
N ASP A 87 -8.29 17.02 -4.44
CA ASP A 87 -9.24 15.98 -4.85
C ASP A 87 -10.16 15.57 -3.69
N ILE A 88 -9.66 15.67 -2.46
CA ILE A 88 -10.41 15.43 -1.22
C ILE A 88 -10.33 16.69 -0.36
N ALA A 89 -11.48 17.25 0.04
CA ALA A 89 -11.53 18.49 0.82
C ALA A 89 -12.72 18.54 1.81
N GLY A 90 -12.49 19.11 2.99
CA GLY A 90 -13.54 19.35 3.99
C GLY A 90 -14.04 18.06 4.63
N TRP A 91 -15.34 17.79 4.50
CA TRP A 91 -16.01 16.62 5.11
C TRP A 91 -15.82 15.31 4.32
N SER A 92 -15.13 15.35 3.19
CA SER A 92 -14.87 14.17 2.36
C SER A 92 -13.59 13.40 2.75
N VAL A 93 -12.86 13.88 3.76
CA VAL A 93 -11.67 13.21 4.36
C VAL A 93 -12.11 12.28 5.48
#